data_AF-A0A401KFF0-F1
#
_entry.id   AF-A0A401KFF0-F1
#
_cell.length_a   1.000
_cell.length_b   1.000
_cell.length_c   1.000
_cell.angle_alpha   90.00
_cell.angle_beta   90.00
_cell.angle_gamma   90.00
#
_symmetry.space_group_name_H-M   'P 1'
#
loop_
_entity.id
_entity.type
_entity.pdbx_description
1 polymer ?
#
loop_
_entity_poly.entity_id
_entity_poly.type
_entity_poly.pdbx_seq_one_letter_code
_entity_poly.pdbx_strand_id
1 'polypeptide(L)'
;MTDTYYVPQLPWFTQFFQHWQRSPERILIRDLETGKEASVTEFLYDVIRHGSYLRSQLSEEIQSQLRDPNEEVFIAIVASAGYISGNANVMDNVFDSSDFYKTGDLGRIGPGREIFVLGRARQDVIRYFGWKVNALDVEESIRQHPEVSQTFVLGIADEHTCQRVAALIVRKPVASCGSFKLAALRRWLAIEQKLPAFKLPTMLRTISKGDPIPMTDSGKPLKKKIEDVYFRLHPVADRQVEIWDITTQEEGIGNRQWDWEGGSAK
;
A
#
# COMPACT_ATOMS: atom_id res chain seq x y z
N MET A 1 35.22 -23.84 12.22
CA MET A 1 33.93 -23.33 12.73
C MET A 1 32.89 -23.70 11.71
N THR A 2 31.92 -24.54 12.07
CA THR A 2 30.78 -24.86 11.20
C THR A 2 29.88 -23.63 11.15
N ASP A 3 29.80 -22.98 9.99
CA ASP A 3 28.83 -21.92 9.75
C ASP A 3 27.43 -22.53 9.85
N THR A 4 26.70 -22.18 10.91
CA THR A 4 25.31 -22.59 11.09
C THR A 4 24.43 -21.74 10.19
N TYR A 5 24.08 -22.27 9.01
CA TYR A 5 23.17 -21.61 8.08
C TYR A 5 21.72 -21.80 8.54
N TYR A 6 21.06 -20.70 8.93
CA TYR A 6 19.63 -20.71 9.24
C TYR A 6 18.82 -20.63 7.95
N VAL A 7 18.13 -21.73 7.61
CA VAL A 7 17.20 -21.77 6.48
C VAL A 7 15.98 -20.87 6.79
N PRO A 8 15.67 -19.86 5.97
CA PRO A 8 14.50 -19.03 6.16
C PRO A 8 13.21 -19.86 6.12
N GLN A 9 12.37 -19.77 7.16
CA GLN A 9 11.06 -20.44 7.23
C GLN A 9 9.98 -19.67 6.46
N LEU A 10 10.30 -19.29 5.21
CA LEU A 10 9.37 -18.60 4.33
C LEU A 10 8.61 -19.64 3.50
N PRO A 11 7.27 -19.55 3.35
CA PRO A 11 6.49 -20.55 2.61
C PRO A 11 7.01 -20.82 1.19
N TRP A 12 7.48 -19.77 0.50
CA TRP A 12 8.08 -19.88 -0.83
C TRP A 12 9.46 -20.55 -0.81
N PHE A 13 10.26 -20.31 0.23
CA PHE A 13 11.60 -20.89 0.37
C PHE A 13 11.53 -22.40 0.64
N THR A 14 10.53 -22.85 1.40
CA THR A 14 10.26 -24.28 1.60
C THR A 14 9.88 -24.97 0.29
N GLN A 15 9.02 -24.37 -0.54
CA GLN A 15 8.67 -24.91 -1.86
C GLN A 15 9.88 -24.94 -2.81
N PHE A 16 10.72 -23.92 -2.73
CA PHE A 16 11.93 -23.81 -3.53
C PHE A 16 12.98 -24.85 -3.12
N PHE A 17 13.18 -25.06 -1.81
CA PHE A 17 14.04 -26.10 -1.26
C PHE A 17 13.58 -27.51 -1.64
N GLN A 18 12.26 -27.76 -1.65
CA GLN A 18 11.68 -29.01 -2.13
C GLN A 18 11.94 -29.23 -3.64
N HIS A 19 11.90 -28.17 -4.45
CA HIS A 19 12.25 -28.25 -5.87
C HIS A 19 13.74 -28.53 -6.08
N TRP A 20 14.61 -27.85 -5.33
CA TRP A 20 16.04 -28.12 -5.31
C TRP A 20 16.34 -29.58 -4.96
N GLN A 21 15.70 -30.14 -3.92
CA GLN A 21 15.90 -31.53 -3.52
C GLN A 21 15.50 -32.53 -4.61
N ARG A 22 14.53 -32.20 -5.46
CA ARG A 22 14.05 -33.08 -6.55
C ARG A 22 14.84 -32.92 -7.84
N SER A 23 15.36 -31.73 -8.12
CA SER A 23 16.00 -31.42 -9.41
C SER A 23 17.02 -30.28 -9.27
N PRO A 24 18.17 -30.54 -8.62
CA PRO A 24 19.16 -29.50 -8.30
C PRO A 24 19.81 -28.87 -9.54
N GLU A 25 20.04 -29.66 -10.57
CA GLU A 25 20.68 -29.24 -11.83
C GLU A 25 19.70 -28.66 -12.85
N ARG A 26 18.41 -28.57 -12.52
CA ARG A 26 17.43 -28.00 -13.44
C ARG A 26 17.77 -26.53 -13.66
N ILE A 27 17.86 -26.12 -14.91
CA ILE A 27 18.05 -24.71 -15.26
C ILE A 27 16.78 -23.93 -14.89
N LEU A 28 16.95 -22.94 -14.02
CA LEU A 28 15.88 -22.10 -13.51
C LEU A 28 15.84 -20.76 -14.25
N ILE A 29 17.01 -20.18 -14.51
CA ILE A 29 17.16 -18.90 -15.19
C ILE A 29 18.06 -19.10 -16.40
N ARG A 30 17.64 -18.53 -17.52
CA ARG A 30 18.44 -18.40 -18.73
C ARG A 30 18.42 -16.92 -19.13
N ASP A 31 19.57 -16.28 -19.05
CA ASP A 31 19.79 -14.95 -19.58
C ASP A 31 19.97 -15.06 -21.10
N LEU A 32 19.02 -14.52 -21.85
CA LEU A 32 19.00 -14.60 -23.30
C LEU A 32 19.98 -13.64 -23.98
N GLU A 33 20.44 -12.61 -23.27
CA GLU A 33 21.36 -11.61 -23.80
C GLU A 33 22.82 -12.03 -23.59
N THR A 34 23.13 -12.55 -22.41
CA THR A 34 24.49 -13.01 -22.08
C THR A 34 24.72 -14.50 -22.31
N GLY A 35 23.65 -15.26 -22.56
CA GLY A 35 23.69 -16.73 -22.72
C GLY A 35 23.97 -17.48 -21.42
N LYS A 36 24.04 -16.80 -20.27
CA LYS A 36 24.29 -17.42 -18.98
C LYS A 36 23.07 -18.19 -18.50
N GLU A 37 23.32 -19.34 -17.90
CA GLU A 37 22.30 -20.18 -17.28
C GLU A 37 22.61 -20.32 -15.80
N ALA A 38 21.56 -20.35 -14.97
CA ALA A 38 21.66 -20.65 -13.55
C ALA A 38 20.71 -21.79 -13.20
N SER A 39 21.27 -22.84 -12.61
CA SER A 39 20.55 -23.96 -12.04
C SER A 39 19.79 -23.58 -10.77
N VAL A 40 18.88 -24.46 -10.33
CA VAL A 40 18.19 -24.31 -9.04
C VAL A 40 19.22 -24.25 -7.89
N THR A 41 20.30 -25.04 -7.94
CA THR A 41 21.38 -25.01 -6.94
C THR A 41 22.12 -23.67 -6.91
N GLU A 42 22.55 -23.16 -8.08
CA GLU A 42 23.26 -21.88 -8.16
C GLU A 42 22.39 -20.72 -7.68
N PHE A 43 21.11 -20.71 -8.07
CA PHE A 43 20.17 -19.70 -7.60
C PHE A 43 19.94 -19.79 -6.08
N LEU A 44 19.78 -21.00 -5.52
CA LEU A 44 19.61 -21.19 -4.07
C LEU A 44 20.86 -20.72 -3.31
N TYR A 45 22.04 -21.07 -3.80
CA TYR A 45 23.32 -20.64 -3.25
C TYR A 45 23.44 -19.11 -3.26
N ASP A 46 23.13 -18.48 -4.40
CA ASP A 46 23.14 -17.04 -4.55
C ASP A 46 22.15 -16.37 -3.61
N VAL A 47 20.91 -16.85 -3.50
CA VAL A 47 19.92 -16.28 -2.56
C VAL A 47 20.41 -16.34 -1.12
N ILE A 48 20.98 -17.48 -0.69
CA ILE A 48 21.47 -17.66 0.69
C ILE A 48 22.72 -16.80 0.94
N ARG A 49 23.70 -16.86 0.04
CA ARG A 49 24.98 -16.16 0.18
C ARG A 49 24.81 -14.66 0.02
N HIS A 50 24.10 -14.23 -1.03
CA HIS A 50 23.82 -12.83 -1.30
C HIS A 50 22.92 -12.24 -0.21
N GLY A 51 21.90 -12.96 0.26
CA GLY A 51 21.10 -12.53 1.40
C GLY A 51 21.91 -12.33 2.69
N SER A 52 22.87 -13.21 2.95
CA SER A 52 23.78 -13.09 4.11
C SER A 52 24.77 -11.93 3.95
N TYR A 53 25.32 -11.76 2.75
CA TYR A 53 26.21 -10.65 2.40
C TYR A 53 25.51 -9.29 2.50
N LEU A 54 24.33 -9.14 1.89
CA LEU A 54 23.56 -7.88 1.96
C LEU A 54 23.27 -7.50 3.40
N ARG A 55 22.89 -8.46 4.25
CA ARG A 55 22.67 -8.19 5.69
C ARG A 55 23.93 -7.73 6.41
N SER A 56 25.11 -8.24 6.05
CA SER A 56 26.36 -7.79 6.66
C SER A 56 26.76 -6.37 6.23
N GLN A 57 26.21 -5.88 5.11
CA GLN A 57 26.41 -4.50 4.65
C GLN A 57 25.45 -3.49 5.28
N LEU A 58 24.37 -3.94 5.95
CA LEU A 58 23.42 -3.03 6.60
C LEU A 58 23.98 -2.48 7.92
N SER A 59 23.68 -1.21 8.22
CA SER A 59 24.04 -0.59 9.50
C SER A 59 23.34 -1.27 10.68
N GLU A 60 23.91 -1.15 11.89
CA GLU A 60 23.32 -1.73 13.10
C GLU A 60 21.90 -1.18 13.38
N GLU A 61 21.66 0.09 13.07
CA GLU A 61 20.36 0.74 13.18
C GLU A 61 19.31 0.05 12.30
N ILE A 62 19.61 -0.13 11.00
CA ILE A 62 18.72 -0.82 10.06
C ILE A 62 18.52 -2.27 10.49
N GLN A 63 19.57 -2.96 10.92
CA GLN A 63 19.47 -4.33 11.41
C GLN A 63 18.57 -4.43 12.66
N SER A 64 18.56 -3.39 13.51
CA SER A 64 17.68 -3.31 14.67
C SER A 64 16.23 -3.08 14.27
N GLN A 65 15.96 -2.16 13.33
CA GLN A 65 14.62 -1.92 12.77
C GLN A 65 14.05 -3.18 12.12
N LEU A 66 14.87 -3.94 11.38
CA LEU A 66 14.45 -5.22 10.77
C LEU A 66 14.08 -6.32 11.78
N ARG A 67 14.47 -6.17 13.07
CA ARG A 67 14.10 -7.09 14.16
C ARG A 67 12.86 -6.65 14.92
N ASP A 68 12.43 -5.40 14.79
CA ASP A 68 11.25 -4.88 15.47
C ASP A 68 9.99 -5.20 14.64
N PRO A 69 9.06 -6.03 15.14
CA PRO A 69 7.83 -6.37 14.42
C PRO A 69 6.84 -5.20 14.28
N ASN A 70 7.09 -4.05 14.92
CA ASN A 70 6.26 -2.86 14.83
C ASN A 70 6.82 -1.80 13.88
N GLU A 71 8.05 -1.96 13.40
CA GLU A 71 8.67 -1.00 12.48
C GLU A 71 8.25 -1.23 11.03
N GLU A 72 7.99 -0.12 10.33
CA GLU A 72 7.75 -0.12 8.89
C GLU A 72 9.10 -0.07 8.16
N VAL A 73 9.32 -1.00 7.22
CA VAL A 73 10.58 -1.06 6.47
C VAL A 73 10.33 -0.88 4.98
N PHE A 74 11.27 -0.21 4.31
CA PHE A 74 11.25 -0.12 2.86
C PHE A 74 11.76 -1.42 2.26
N ILE A 75 11.03 -1.96 1.28
CA ILE A 75 11.49 -3.11 0.52
C ILE A 75 12.45 -2.60 -0.55
N ALA A 76 13.70 -3.03 -0.53
CA ALA A 76 14.65 -2.76 -1.61
C ALA A 76 14.83 -4.02 -2.47
N ILE A 77 14.85 -3.85 -3.79
CA ILE A 77 15.23 -4.91 -4.72
C ILE A 77 16.67 -4.62 -5.15
N VAL A 78 17.56 -5.58 -4.98
CA VAL A 78 18.90 -5.49 -5.59
C VAL A 78 18.75 -5.85 -7.06
N ALA A 79 18.67 -4.82 -7.91
CA ALA A 79 18.62 -4.98 -9.36
C ALA A 79 19.73 -4.15 -9.99
N SER A 80 20.55 -4.78 -10.84
CA SER A 80 21.41 -4.05 -11.77
C SER A 80 20.57 -3.59 -12.95
N ALA A 81 19.79 -2.51 -12.82
CA ALA A 81 19.13 -1.91 -13.97
C ALA A 81 18.64 -0.48 -13.68
N GLY A 82 19.16 0.47 -14.46
CA GLY A 82 18.44 1.71 -14.73
C GLY A 82 17.33 1.48 -15.77
N TYR A 83 16.20 2.16 -15.62
CA TYR A 83 15.23 2.37 -16.70
C TYR A 83 15.86 3.08 -17.92
N ILE A 84 15.65 2.52 -19.11
CA ILE A 84 15.82 3.25 -20.36
C ILE A 84 14.64 4.23 -20.46
N SER A 85 14.92 5.52 -20.29
CA SER A 85 13.92 6.58 -20.37
C SER A 85 14.44 7.76 -21.17
N GLY A 86 13.56 8.44 -21.92
CA GLY A 86 13.87 9.72 -22.56
C GLY A 86 14.02 10.89 -21.57
N ASN A 87 13.73 10.67 -20.29
CA ASN A 87 13.92 11.65 -19.22
C ASN A 87 15.18 11.30 -18.41
N ALA A 88 16.22 12.14 -18.53
CA ALA A 88 17.51 11.96 -17.85
C ALA A 88 17.41 11.92 -16.31
N ASN A 89 16.38 12.55 -15.74
CA ASN A 89 16.21 12.67 -14.29
C ASN A 89 15.38 11.52 -13.70
N VAL A 90 15.00 10.51 -14.49
CA VAL A 90 14.20 9.37 -14.01
C VAL A 90 14.90 8.56 -12.92
N MET A 91 16.24 8.63 -12.84
CA MET A 91 17.04 7.94 -11.81
C MET A 91 17.31 8.78 -10.56
N ASP A 92 16.95 10.06 -10.55
CA ASP A 92 17.32 10.94 -9.44
C ASP A 92 16.63 10.48 -8.15
N ASN A 93 17.41 10.35 -7.08
CA ASN A 93 16.97 9.89 -5.75
C ASN A 93 16.34 8.49 -5.69
N VAL A 94 16.43 7.70 -6.76
CA VAL A 94 15.84 6.34 -6.82
C VAL A 94 16.67 5.33 -6.01
N PHE A 95 17.98 5.56 -5.88
CA PHE A 95 18.85 4.80 -4.99
C PHE A 95 19.09 5.57 -3.66
N ASP A 96 19.40 4.85 -2.59
CA ASP A 96 19.93 5.47 -1.36
C ASP A 96 21.46 5.60 -1.40
N SER A 97 22.06 6.10 -0.32
CA SER A 97 23.52 6.29 -0.20
C SER A 97 24.32 4.99 -0.22
N SER A 98 23.65 3.85 -0.10
CA SER A 98 24.23 2.51 -0.07
C SER A 98 23.89 1.72 -1.34
N ASP A 99 23.50 2.41 -2.42
CA ASP A 99 23.13 1.86 -3.73
C ASP A 99 21.94 0.89 -3.72
N PHE A 100 21.04 0.99 -2.73
CA PHE A 100 19.80 0.21 -2.73
C PHE A 100 18.68 0.94 -3.49
N TYR A 101 18.03 0.21 -4.40
CA TYR A 101 16.88 0.71 -5.16
C TYR A 101 15.66 0.89 -4.25
N LYS A 102 15.15 2.11 -4.15
CA LYS A 102 13.91 2.43 -3.44
C LYS A 102 12.73 2.03 -4.31
N THR A 103 12.17 0.85 -4.05
CA THR A 103 11.00 0.32 -4.79
C THR A 103 9.81 1.28 -4.74
N GLY A 104 9.72 2.08 -3.68
CA GLY A 104 8.56 2.87 -3.34
C GLY A 104 7.48 2.05 -2.63
N ASP A 105 7.74 0.77 -2.36
CA ASP A 105 6.86 -0.13 -1.63
C ASP A 105 7.18 -0.07 -0.12
N LEU A 106 6.12 0.04 0.66
CA LEU A 106 6.13 -0.03 2.11
C LEU A 106 5.83 -1.46 2.52
N GLY A 107 6.58 -1.98 3.48
CA GLY A 107 6.32 -3.29 4.04
C GLY A 107 6.62 -3.37 5.53
N ARG A 108 6.39 -4.56 6.09
CA ARG A 108 6.75 -4.92 7.47
C ARG A 108 7.28 -6.34 7.49
N ILE A 109 8.28 -6.60 8.32
CA ILE A 109 8.80 -7.96 8.53
C ILE A 109 8.17 -8.54 9.79
N GLY A 110 7.53 -9.70 9.65
CA GLY A 110 6.94 -10.43 10.76
C GLY A 110 7.97 -11.20 11.59
N PRO A 111 7.57 -11.70 12.77
CA PRO A 111 8.48 -12.43 13.67
C PRO A 111 9.06 -13.71 13.05
N GLY A 112 8.39 -14.32 12.07
CA GLY A 112 8.88 -15.47 11.29
C GLY A 112 9.71 -15.09 10.06
N ARG A 113 10.06 -13.80 9.90
CA ARG A 113 10.73 -13.19 8.74
C ARG A 113 9.90 -13.14 7.45
N GLU A 114 8.58 -13.35 7.53
CA GLU A 114 7.65 -13.05 6.46
C GLU A 114 7.63 -11.55 6.13
N ILE A 115 7.47 -11.21 4.85
CA ILE A 115 7.37 -9.82 4.39
C ILE A 115 5.89 -9.53 4.11
N PHE A 116 5.31 -8.58 4.83
CA PHE A 116 3.99 -8.03 4.56
C PHE A 116 4.14 -6.79 3.68
N VAL A 117 3.56 -6.80 2.48
CA VAL A 117 3.51 -5.61 1.61
C VAL A 117 2.33 -4.77 2.06
N LEU A 118 2.62 -3.54 2.52
CA LEU A 118 1.63 -2.59 3.02
C LEU A 118 1.16 -1.61 1.94
N GLY A 119 1.85 -1.50 0.80
CA GLY A 119 1.44 -0.64 -0.33
C GLY A 119 2.56 0.27 -0.80
N ARG A 120 2.24 1.42 -1.39
CA ARG A 120 3.23 2.41 -1.85
C ARG A 120 3.47 3.51 -0.82
N ALA A 121 4.72 3.72 -0.41
CA ALA A 121 5.11 4.70 0.59
C ALA A 121 4.70 6.16 0.25
N ARG A 122 4.63 6.52 -1.03
CA ARG A 122 4.21 7.87 -1.47
C ARG A 122 2.73 8.01 -1.83
N GLN A 123 2.08 6.93 -2.28
CA GLN A 123 0.74 6.99 -2.88
C GLN A 123 -0.35 6.42 -1.98
N ASP A 124 -0.02 5.49 -1.09
CA ASP A 124 -0.99 4.75 -0.28
C ASP A 124 -0.93 5.12 1.21
N VAL A 125 -0.03 6.01 1.64
CA VAL A 125 0.00 6.53 3.01
C VAL A 125 -0.63 7.93 3.05
N ILE A 126 -1.73 8.06 3.78
CA ILE A 126 -2.48 9.31 3.99
C ILE A 126 -2.15 9.83 5.38
N ARG A 127 -1.83 11.12 5.50
CA ARG A 127 -1.50 11.80 6.75
C ARG A 127 -2.72 12.59 7.24
N TYR A 128 -3.51 12.00 8.14
CA TYR A 128 -4.73 12.59 8.67
C TYR A 128 -4.58 12.86 10.17
N PHE A 129 -4.56 14.15 10.58
CA PHE A 129 -4.37 14.56 11.98
C PHE A 129 -3.19 13.88 12.68
N GLY A 130 -2.04 13.79 11.99
CA GLY A 130 -0.84 13.13 12.52
C GLY A 130 -0.87 11.60 12.46
N TRP A 131 -2.02 10.98 12.16
CA TRP A 131 -2.13 9.54 11.93
C TRP A 131 -1.71 9.17 10.51
N LYS A 132 -1.02 8.04 10.38
CA LYS A 132 -0.78 7.38 9.10
C LYS A 132 -1.94 6.42 8.81
N VAL A 133 -2.67 6.69 7.74
CA VAL A 133 -3.75 5.83 7.25
C VAL A 133 -3.28 5.16 5.96
N ASN A 134 -3.29 3.83 5.94
CA ASN A 134 -3.03 3.08 4.73
C ASN A 134 -4.30 3.03 3.86
N ALA A 135 -4.21 3.58 2.65
CA ALA A 135 -5.31 3.61 1.70
C ALA A 135 -5.80 2.20 1.34
N LEU A 136 -4.91 1.22 1.22
CA LEU A 136 -5.28 -0.15 0.86
C LEU A 136 -6.14 -0.83 1.94
N ASP A 137 -5.84 -0.58 3.22
CA ASP A 137 -6.66 -1.08 4.33
C ASP A 137 -8.10 -0.57 4.22
N VAL A 138 -8.25 0.73 3.95
CA VAL A 138 -9.56 1.38 3.82
C VAL A 138 -10.28 0.92 2.55
N GLU A 139 -9.56 0.77 1.43
CA GLU A 139 -10.09 0.21 0.19
C GLU A 139 -10.62 -1.21 0.40
N GLU A 140 -9.89 -2.05 1.12
CA GLU A 140 -10.31 -3.41 1.44
C GLU A 140 -11.60 -3.41 2.26
N SER A 141 -11.68 -2.63 3.34
CA SER A 141 -12.88 -2.52 4.17
C SER A 141 -14.09 -2.03 3.38
N ILE A 142 -13.91 -1.02 2.51
CA ILE A 142 -14.99 -0.50 1.65
C ILE A 142 -15.46 -1.55 0.64
N ARG A 143 -14.54 -2.35 0.08
CA ARG A 143 -14.87 -3.36 -0.94
C ARG A 143 -15.77 -4.48 -0.40
N GLN A 144 -15.77 -4.70 0.91
CA GLN A 144 -16.68 -5.64 1.57
C GLN A 144 -18.15 -5.17 1.57
N HIS A 145 -18.42 -3.89 1.26
CA HIS A 145 -19.79 -3.39 1.23
C HIS A 145 -20.58 -3.96 0.04
N PRO A 146 -21.80 -4.50 0.23
CA PRO A 146 -22.55 -5.19 -0.82
C PRO A 146 -22.79 -4.36 -2.09
N GLU A 147 -22.99 -3.04 -1.96
CA GLU A 147 -23.26 -2.13 -3.08
C GLU A 147 -22.01 -1.57 -3.79
N VAL A 148 -20.80 -1.85 -3.29
CA VAL A 148 -19.56 -1.29 -3.84
C VAL A 148 -18.90 -2.27 -4.81
N SER A 149 -18.67 -1.84 -6.05
CA SER A 149 -17.97 -2.62 -7.07
C SER A 149 -16.46 -2.41 -7.00
N GLN A 150 -16.04 -1.16 -6.85
CA GLN A 150 -14.64 -0.75 -6.78
C GLN A 150 -14.55 0.52 -5.95
N THR A 151 -13.39 0.74 -5.34
CA THR A 151 -13.10 1.96 -4.59
C THR A 151 -11.65 2.35 -4.81
N PHE A 152 -11.36 3.64 -4.70
CA PHE A 152 -10.01 4.18 -4.70
C PHE A 152 -9.88 5.17 -3.56
N VAL A 153 -8.91 4.93 -2.68
CA VAL A 153 -8.68 5.78 -1.51
C VAL A 153 -7.39 6.55 -1.71
N LEU A 154 -7.43 7.85 -1.42
CA LEU A 154 -6.32 8.77 -1.61
C LEU A 154 -6.38 9.91 -0.61
N GLY A 155 -5.21 10.48 -0.29
CA GLY A 155 -5.09 11.64 0.58
C GLY A 155 -5.29 12.93 -0.21
N ILE A 156 -6.20 13.78 0.23
CA ILE A 156 -6.43 15.10 -0.37
C ILE A 156 -6.02 16.18 0.62
N ALA A 157 -5.17 17.11 0.18
CA ALA A 157 -4.64 18.17 1.04
C ALA A 157 -5.77 18.98 1.70
N ASP A 158 -5.63 19.23 3.00
CA ASP A 158 -6.60 19.95 3.81
C ASP A 158 -5.86 20.70 4.93
N GLU A 159 -6.20 21.99 5.12
CA GLU A 159 -5.45 22.88 6.01
C GLU A 159 -5.54 22.49 7.48
N HIS A 160 -6.64 21.87 7.90
CA HIS A 160 -6.88 21.52 9.30
C HIS A 160 -6.35 20.13 9.64
N THR A 161 -6.45 19.20 8.69
CA THR A 161 -6.17 17.77 8.93
C THR A 161 -4.89 17.28 8.28
N CYS A 162 -4.12 18.16 7.62
CA CYS A 162 -3.04 17.87 6.68
C CYS A 162 -3.55 17.21 5.39
N GLN A 163 -4.20 16.05 5.50
CA GLN A 163 -4.90 15.41 4.39
C GLN A 163 -6.19 14.75 4.86
N ARG A 164 -7.29 14.94 4.12
CA ARG A 164 -8.51 14.14 4.25
C ARG A 164 -8.34 12.76 3.61
N VAL A 165 -8.96 11.75 4.22
CA VAL A 165 -9.10 10.41 3.64
C VAL A 165 -10.25 10.44 2.65
N ALA A 166 -9.92 10.56 1.36
CA ALA A 166 -10.91 10.60 0.29
C ALA A 166 -11.14 9.19 -0.28
N ALA A 167 -12.40 8.80 -0.52
CA ALA A 167 -12.72 7.57 -1.24
C ALA A 167 -13.67 7.85 -2.42
N LEU A 168 -13.25 7.40 -3.60
CA LEU A 168 -14.06 7.38 -4.81
C LEU A 168 -14.73 6.00 -4.93
N ILE A 169 -16.04 5.96 -4.89
CA ILE A 169 -16.85 4.74 -4.83
C ILE A 169 -17.51 4.47 -6.17
N VAL A 170 -17.18 3.34 -6.78
CA VAL A 170 -17.89 2.82 -7.96
C VAL A 170 -18.98 1.87 -7.48
N ARG A 171 -20.25 2.21 -7.74
CA ARG A 171 -21.38 1.38 -7.31
C ARG A 171 -21.57 0.17 -8.24
N LYS A 172 -22.03 -0.95 -7.67
CA LYS A 172 -22.54 -2.07 -8.49
C LYS A 172 -23.80 -1.61 -9.24
N PRO A 173 -24.05 -2.14 -10.45
CA PRO A 173 -25.36 -2.00 -11.07
C PRO A 173 -26.35 -2.81 -10.24
N VAL A 174 -27.14 -2.17 -9.38
CA VAL A 174 -28.19 -2.84 -8.61
C VAL A 174 -29.55 -2.23 -8.99
N ALA A 175 -30.55 -3.10 -9.16
CA ALA A 175 -31.93 -2.78 -9.48
C ALA A 175 -32.75 -2.24 -8.29
N SER A 176 -32.13 -2.02 -7.12
CA SER A 176 -32.83 -1.62 -5.89
C SER A 176 -32.97 -0.10 -5.80
N CYS A 177 -34.22 0.35 -5.70
CA CYS A 177 -34.70 1.73 -5.51
C CYS A 177 -34.26 2.42 -4.18
N GLY A 178 -33.18 1.98 -3.54
CA GLY A 178 -32.66 2.59 -2.32
C GLY A 178 -31.71 3.75 -2.63
N SER A 179 -31.91 4.90 -1.98
CA SER A 179 -30.95 6.01 -2.01
C SER A 179 -29.67 5.59 -1.27
N PHE A 180 -28.60 5.26 -1.99
CA PHE A 180 -27.28 5.03 -1.39
C PHE A 180 -26.73 6.36 -0.84
N LYS A 181 -26.64 6.45 0.49
CA LYS A 181 -26.12 7.64 1.18
C LYS A 181 -24.68 7.40 1.61
N LEU A 182 -23.77 8.30 1.22
CA LEU A 182 -22.35 8.21 1.55
C LEU A 182 -22.09 8.17 3.08
N ALA A 183 -22.80 8.98 3.85
CA ALA A 183 -22.74 8.93 5.32
C ALA A 183 -23.19 7.58 5.91
N ALA A 184 -24.07 6.84 5.23
CA ALA A 184 -24.46 5.49 5.67
C ALA A 184 -23.34 4.47 5.42
N LEU A 185 -22.61 4.59 4.30
CA LEU A 185 -21.40 3.79 4.06
C LEU A 185 -20.36 4.03 5.15
N ARG A 186 -20.12 5.29 5.54
CA ARG A 186 -19.15 5.62 6.59
C ARG A 186 -19.53 4.99 7.94
N ARG A 187 -20.81 5.09 8.34
CA ARG A 187 -21.32 4.43 9.55
C ARG A 187 -21.22 2.92 9.48
N TRP A 188 -21.51 2.32 8.32
CA TRP A 188 -21.34 0.89 8.10
C TRP A 188 -19.88 0.45 8.29
N LEU A 189 -18.90 1.22 7.79
CA LEU A 189 -17.48 0.93 8.04
C LEU A 189 -17.12 0.97 9.53
N ALA A 190 -17.66 1.93 10.26
CA ALA A 190 -17.41 2.06 11.70
C ALA A 190 -18.01 0.90 12.51
N ILE A 191 -19.22 0.46 12.16
CA ILE A 191 -19.98 -0.53 12.94
C ILE A 191 -19.66 -1.95 12.50
N GLU A 192 -19.80 -2.25 11.20
CA GLU A 192 -19.72 -3.60 10.65
C GLU A 192 -18.27 -4.02 10.39
N GLN A 193 -17.45 -3.11 9.86
CA GLN A 193 -16.02 -3.37 9.66
C GLN A 193 -15.16 -3.03 10.88
N LYS A 194 -15.76 -2.40 11.92
CA LYS A 194 -15.06 -1.93 13.12
C LYS A 194 -13.84 -1.09 12.79
N LEU A 195 -13.90 -0.32 11.70
CA LEU A 195 -12.79 0.49 11.23
C LEU A 195 -12.60 1.68 12.19
N PRO A 196 -11.39 1.90 12.74
CA PRO A 196 -11.13 3.01 13.66
C PRO A 196 -11.50 4.36 13.05
N ALA A 197 -11.98 5.30 13.87
CA ALA A 197 -12.49 6.59 13.40
C ALA A 197 -11.49 7.38 12.54
N PHE A 198 -10.19 7.33 12.87
CA PHE A 198 -9.14 8.01 12.11
C PHE A 198 -8.90 7.42 10.70
N LYS A 199 -9.34 6.18 10.45
CA LYS A 199 -9.26 5.53 9.13
C LYS A 199 -10.54 5.72 8.30
N LEU A 200 -11.63 6.22 8.90
CA LEU A 200 -12.89 6.42 8.19
C LEU A 200 -12.73 7.50 7.09
N PRO A 201 -13.25 7.27 5.88
CA PRO A 201 -13.23 8.30 4.84
C PRO A 201 -13.95 9.58 5.28
N THR A 202 -13.22 10.70 5.27
CA THR A 202 -13.74 12.04 5.59
C THR A 202 -14.19 12.82 4.36
N MET A 203 -13.95 12.26 3.17
CA MET A 203 -14.47 12.77 1.91
C MET A 203 -14.88 11.59 1.02
N LEU A 204 -16.11 11.58 0.55
CA LEU A 204 -16.69 10.48 -0.19
C LEU A 204 -17.30 10.99 -1.49
N ARG A 205 -17.12 10.25 -2.57
CA ARG A 205 -17.80 10.52 -3.85
C ARG A 205 -18.25 9.23 -4.48
N THR A 206 -19.46 9.20 -5.04
CA THR A 206 -19.90 8.10 -5.90
C THR A 206 -19.74 8.43 -7.37
N ILE A 207 -19.40 7.42 -8.15
CA ILE A 207 -19.45 7.45 -9.62
C ILE A 207 -20.15 6.21 -10.14
N SER A 208 -20.70 6.33 -11.34
CA SER A 208 -21.29 5.23 -12.10
C SER A 208 -20.20 4.39 -12.75
N LYS A 209 -20.48 3.11 -13.01
CA LYS A 209 -19.53 2.20 -13.67
C LYS A 209 -19.07 2.67 -15.06
N GLY A 210 -19.87 3.51 -15.73
CA GLY A 210 -19.53 4.09 -17.04
C GLY A 210 -18.68 5.36 -16.99
N ASP A 211 -18.43 5.92 -15.80
CA ASP A 211 -17.62 7.14 -15.68
C ASP A 211 -16.13 6.82 -15.89
N PRO A 212 -15.37 7.70 -16.57
CA PRO A 212 -13.99 7.43 -16.93
C PRO A 212 -13.08 7.45 -15.71
N ILE A 213 -12.48 6.32 -15.36
CA ILE A 213 -11.49 6.26 -14.27
C ILE A 213 -10.09 6.40 -14.87
N PRO A 214 -9.30 7.43 -14.48
CA PRO A 214 -7.92 7.55 -14.93
C PRO A 214 -7.07 6.35 -14.53
N MET A 215 -6.64 5.58 -15.53
CA MET A 215 -5.78 4.41 -15.39
C MET A 215 -4.49 4.58 -16.22
N THR A 216 -3.47 3.81 -15.87
CA THR A 216 -2.30 3.53 -16.73
C THR A 216 -2.68 2.54 -17.82
N ASP A 217 -1.84 2.41 -18.85
CA ASP A 217 -2.00 1.39 -19.91
C ASP A 217 -2.02 -0.04 -19.35
N SER A 218 -1.37 -0.26 -18.20
CA SER A 218 -1.39 -1.54 -17.46
C SER A 218 -2.62 -1.72 -16.56
N GLY A 219 -3.60 -0.81 -16.61
CA GLY A 219 -4.85 -0.90 -15.84
C GLY A 219 -4.74 -0.47 -14.36
N LYS A 220 -3.61 0.11 -13.94
CA LYS A 220 -3.44 0.61 -12.56
C LYS A 220 -4.01 2.03 -12.40
N PRO A 221 -4.68 2.36 -11.28
CA PRO A 221 -5.26 3.68 -11.07
C PRO A 221 -4.21 4.78 -10.94
N LEU A 222 -4.45 5.90 -11.63
CA LEU A 222 -3.64 7.11 -11.53
C LEU A 222 -4.25 8.02 -10.45
N LYS A 223 -3.96 7.74 -9.17
CA LYS A 223 -4.54 8.45 -8.01
C LYS A 223 -4.44 9.98 -8.11
N LYS A 224 -3.34 10.52 -8.65
CA LYS A 224 -3.18 11.97 -8.86
C LYS A 224 -4.20 12.54 -9.86
N LYS A 225 -4.41 11.85 -10.99
CA LYS A 225 -5.43 12.26 -11.97
C LYS A 225 -6.85 12.05 -11.43
N ILE A 226 -7.07 11.02 -10.61
CA ILE A 226 -8.34 10.80 -9.91
C ILE A 226 -8.63 11.98 -8.97
N GLU A 227 -7.66 12.41 -8.18
CA GLU A 227 -7.75 13.63 -7.35
C GLU A 227 -8.17 14.84 -8.20
N ASP A 228 -7.45 15.10 -9.29
CA ASP A 228 -7.72 16.28 -10.12
C ASP A 228 -9.13 16.25 -10.73
N VAL A 229 -9.55 15.12 -11.31
CA VAL A 229 -10.87 14.99 -11.97
C VAL A 229 -12.00 14.98 -10.94
N TYR A 230 -11.90 14.15 -9.90
CA TYR A 230 -13.05 13.81 -9.06
C TYR A 230 -13.10 14.56 -7.72
N PHE A 231 -12.05 15.27 -7.33
CA PHE A 231 -12.04 15.99 -6.05
C PHE A 231 -11.65 17.47 -6.20
N ARG A 232 -10.91 17.86 -7.24
CA ARG A 232 -10.52 19.27 -7.48
C ARG A 232 -11.35 19.98 -8.56
N LEU A 233 -11.46 19.41 -9.76
CA LEU A 233 -12.11 20.04 -10.93
C LEU A 233 -13.64 20.05 -10.83
N HIS A 234 -14.20 19.04 -10.16
CA HIS A 234 -15.61 19.01 -9.75
C HIS A 234 -15.68 19.28 -8.25
N PRO A 235 -15.76 20.55 -7.83
CA PRO A 235 -15.64 20.92 -6.44
C PRO A 235 -16.78 20.36 -5.58
N VAL A 236 -16.54 20.34 -4.27
CA VAL A 236 -17.49 20.06 -3.19
C VAL A 236 -18.87 20.74 -3.38
N ALA A 237 -18.87 21.91 -4.02
CA ALA A 237 -20.07 22.69 -4.34
C ALA A 237 -21.07 21.97 -5.26
N ASP A 238 -20.64 20.99 -6.07
CA ASP A 238 -21.49 20.25 -7.01
C ASP A 238 -22.38 19.21 -6.30
N ARG A 239 -22.36 19.15 -4.95
CA ARG A 239 -23.13 18.22 -4.08
C ARG A 239 -22.92 16.73 -4.35
N GLN A 240 -21.96 16.37 -5.20
CA GLN A 240 -21.58 14.98 -5.48
C GLN A 240 -20.49 14.44 -4.56
N VAL A 241 -19.80 15.34 -3.85
CA VAL A 241 -18.79 14.99 -2.84
C VAL A 241 -19.37 15.25 -1.46
N GLU A 242 -19.49 14.21 -0.66
CA GLU A 242 -19.87 14.29 0.73
C GLU A 242 -18.60 14.49 1.57
N ILE A 243 -18.55 15.59 2.32
CA ILE A 243 -17.46 15.89 3.23
C ILE A 243 -17.96 15.73 4.65
N TRP A 244 -17.26 14.91 5.42
CA TRP A 244 -17.53 14.79 6.84
C TRP A 244 -17.07 16.04 7.57
N ASP A 245 -18.02 16.69 8.24
CA ASP A 245 -17.70 17.69 9.25
C ASP A 245 -17.13 17.00 10.48
N ILE A 246 -15.81 17.14 10.63
CA ILE A 246 -15.01 16.59 11.72
C ILE A 246 -15.36 17.20 13.08
N THR A 247 -16.08 18.32 13.13
CA THR A 247 -16.55 18.93 14.38
C THR A 247 -17.85 18.29 14.86
N THR A 248 -18.63 17.69 13.95
CA THR A 248 -19.91 17.05 14.28
C THR A 248 -19.70 15.61 14.72
N GLN A 249 -20.28 15.24 15.86
CA GLN A 249 -20.31 13.85 16.33
C GLN A 249 -21.45 13.12 15.60
N GLU A 250 -21.12 12.10 14.82
CA GLU A 250 -22.12 11.29 14.12
C GLU A 250 -22.56 10.08 14.95
N GLU A 251 -23.86 9.87 15.02
CA GLU A 251 -24.46 8.76 15.74
C GLU A 251 -23.98 7.41 15.16
N GLY A 252 -23.50 6.52 16.05
CA GLY A 252 -22.97 5.21 15.69
C GLY A 252 -21.47 5.19 15.33
N ILE A 253 -20.82 6.34 15.21
CA ILE A 253 -19.35 6.44 15.17
C ILE A 253 -18.89 6.69 16.61
N GLY A 254 -18.17 5.73 17.20
CA GLY A 254 -17.67 5.82 18.58
C GLY A 254 -16.73 7.01 18.80
N ASN A 255 -16.28 7.21 20.04
CA ASN A 255 -15.43 8.34 20.42
C ASN A 255 -14.20 8.45 19.51
N ARG A 256 -13.98 9.64 18.94
CA ARG A 256 -12.83 9.90 18.06
C ARG A 256 -11.65 10.30 18.95
N GLN A 257 -10.46 9.84 18.59
CA GLN A 257 -9.28 10.04 19.43
C GLN A 257 -8.92 11.54 19.59
N TRP A 258 -9.27 12.38 18.62
CA TRP A 258 -9.12 13.83 18.68
C TRP A 258 -10.25 14.58 19.41
N ASP A 259 -11.34 13.91 19.79
CA ASP A 259 -12.37 14.53 20.64
C ASP A 259 -11.81 14.81 22.05
N TRP A 260 -10.73 14.12 22.45
CA TRP A 260 -10.03 14.31 23.72
C TRP A 260 -9.05 15.50 23.72
N GLU A 261 -8.61 15.97 22.56
CA GLU A 261 -7.69 17.11 22.42
C GLU A 261 -8.40 18.48 22.44
N GLY A 262 -9.69 18.52 22.83
CA GLY A 262 -10.43 19.77 23.03
C GLY A 262 -11.01 20.40 21.76
N GLY A 263 -11.14 19.63 20.67
CA GLY A 263 -11.75 20.07 19.42
C GLY A 263 -13.28 20.11 19.40
N SER A 264 -13.95 19.60 20.43
CA SER A 264 -15.40 19.79 20.59
C SER A 264 -15.67 21.19 21.11
N ALA A 265 -15.92 22.13 20.20
CA ALA A 265 -16.51 23.41 20.55
C ALA A 265 -17.83 23.16 21.32
N LYS A 266 -18.00 23.92 22.41
CA LYS A 266 -19.23 24.06 23.18
C LYS A 266 -20.44 24.35 22.29
#